data_AF-A0A847FSJ8-F1
#
_entry.id   AF-A0A847FSJ8-F1
#
_cell.length_a   1.000
_cell.length_b   1.000
_cell.length_c   1.000
_cell.angle_alpha   90.00
_cell.angle_beta   90.00
_cell.angle_gamma   90.00
#
_symmetry.space_group_name_H-M   'P 1'
#
loop_
_entity.id
_entity.type
_entity.pdbx_description
1 polymer ?
#
loop_
_entity_poly.entity_id
_entity_poly.type
_entity_poly.pdbx_seq_one_letter_code
_entity_poly.pdbx_strand_id
1 'polypeptide(L)'
;MARVLLLLAILILTLPPAAAREPVPTVFVRMSPDHLRQAREAGLEPVRLVDYGSFAWLELAEGDLLRLQAGGLPYELQADPYRLDLGGQSFDPVRVGVRLPAGWQPAAERD
;
A
#
# COMPACT_ATOMS: atom_id res chain seq x y z
N MET A 1 -49.96 -0.06 0.34
CA MET A 1 -48.63 -0.59 -0.04
C MET A 1 -47.86 0.32 -0.99
N ALA A 2 -48.47 0.87 -2.06
CA ALA A 2 -47.80 1.76 -3.00
C ALA A 2 -47.15 3.04 -2.40
N ARG A 3 -47.76 3.62 -1.35
CA ARG A 3 -47.21 4.81 -0.65
C ARG A 3 -45.90 4.55 0.11
N VAL A 4 -45.72 3.34 0.66
CA VAL A 4 -44.50 2.96 1.38
C VAL A 4 -43.36 2.72 0.39
N LEU A 5 -43.67 2.09 -0.75
CA LEU A 5 -42.73 1.94 -1.87
C LEU A 5 -42.27 3.28 -2.45
N LEU A 6 -43.17 4.26 -2.56
CA LEU A 6 -42.84 5.59 -3.06
C LEU A 6 -41.93 6.37 -2.10
N LEU A 7 -42.17 6.28 -0.79
CA LEU A 7 -41.31 6.90 0.23
C LEU A 7 -39.92 6.24 0.28
N LEU A 8 -39.83 4.93 0.07
CA LEU A 8 -38.55 4.21 0.01
C LEU A 8 -37.72 4.61 -1.22
N ALA A 9 -38.38 4.81 -2.36
CA ALA A 9 -37.72 5.24 -3.59
C ALA A 9 -37.14 6.66 -3.51
N ILE A 10 -37.84 7.58 -2.82
CA ILE A 10 -37.35 8.95 -2.60
C ILE A 10 -36.16 8.96 -1.62
N LEU A 11 -36.17 8.09 -0.60
CA LEU A 11 -35.08 8.01 0.37
C LEU A 11 -33.76 7.52 -0.24
N ILE A 12 -33.80 6.66 -1.25
CA ILE A 12 -32.60 6.17 -1.96
C ILE A 12 -32.02 7.26 -2.87
N LEU A 13 -32.85 8.17 -3.40
CA LEU A 13 -32.44 9.22 -4.33
C LEU A 13 -31.77 10.42 -3.66
N THR A 14 -31.90 10.57 -2.34
CA THR A 14 -31.28 11.67 -1.57
C THR A 14 -29.98 11.28 -0.89
N LEU A 15 -29.52 10.02 -0.99
CA LEU A 15 -28.18 9.70 -0.53
C LEU A 15 -27.18 10.47 -1.41
N PRO A 16 -26.34 11.34 -0.82
CA PRO A 16 -25.25 11.92 -1.57
C PRO A 16 -24.45 10.75 -2.16
N PRO A 17 -23.96 10.87 -3.42
CA PRO A 17 -23.03 9.87 -3.94
C PRO A 17 -21.94 9.71 -2.89
N ALA A 18 -21.71 8.47 -2.45
CA ALA A 18 -20.61 8.18 -1.55
C ALA A 18 -19.38 8.83 -2.18
N ALA A 19 -18.91 9.94 -1.60
CA ALA A 19 -17.75 10.62 -2.12
C ALA A 19 -16.65 9.58 -2.10
N ALA A 20 -16.18 9.18 -3.28
CA ALA A 20 -14.98 8.37 -3.38
C ALA A 20 -13.92 9.16 -2.62
N ARG A 21 -13.52 8.67 -1.44
CA ARG A 21 -12.41 9.28 -0.70
C ARG A 21 -11.25 9.30 -1.67
N GLU A 22 -10.76 10.50 -1.99
CA GLU A 22 -9.56 10.61 -2.81
C GLU A 22 -8.47 9.77 -2.16
N PRO A 23 -7.72 8.96 -2.95
CA PRO A 23 -6.60 8.22 -2.42
C PRO A 23 -5.69 9.20 -1.69
N VAL A 24 -5.49 8.99 -0.39
CA VAL A 24 -4.49 9.76 0.36
C VAL A 24 -3.14 9.44 -0.29
N PRO A 25 -2.35 10.45 -0.68
CA PRO A 25 -1.04 10.20 -1.26
C PRO A 25 -0.19 9.41 -0.25
N THR A 26 0.34 8.28 -0.70
CA THR A 26 1.21 7.42 0.08
C THR A 26 2.62 7.38 -0.48
N VAL A 27 3.57 7.10 0.41
CA VAL A 27 4.98 6.89 0.07
C VAL A 27 5.41 5.52 0.60
N PHE A 28 6.41 4.94 -0.05
CA PHE A 28 6.99 3.68 0.39
C PHE A 28 8.34 3.94 1.05
N VAL A 29 8.52 3.37 2.23
CA VAL A 29 9.80 3.42 2.94
C VAL A 29 10.24 2.03 3.35
N ARG A 30 11.56 1.84 3.36
CA ARG A 30 12.20 0.66 3.91
C ARG A 30 12.89 1.00 5.21
N MET A 31 12.72 0.13 6.21
CA MET A 31 13.31 0.30 7.54
C MET A 31 13.87 -1.02 8.06
N SER A 32 14.84 -0.95 8.98
CA SER A 32 15.24 -2.13 9.76
C SER A 32 14.14 -2.49 10.77
N PRO A 33 14.07 -3.75 11.25
CA PRO A 33 13.10 -4.15 12.27
C PRO A 33 13.20 -3.32 13.56
N ASP A 34 14.41 -2.92 13.95
CA ASP A 34 14.63 -2.13 15.18
C ASP A 34 14.12 -0.70 15.04
N HIS A 35 14.38 -0.03 13.90
CA HIS A 35 13.85 1.31 13.66
C HIS A 35 12.33 1.30 13.49
N LEU A 36 11.77 0.25 12.87
CA LEU A 36 10.32 0.07 12.79
C LEU A 36 9.70 -0.02 14.18
N ARG A 37 10.28 -0.82 15.08
CA ARG A 37 9.80 -0.96 16.45
C ARG A 37 9.76 0.40 17.17
N GLN A 38 10.86 1.16 17.08
CA GLN A 38 10.95 2.51 17.64
C GLN A 38 9.91 3.47 17.04
N ALA A 39 9.71 3.41 15.71
CA ALA A 39 8.71 4.24 15.05
C ALA A 39 7.28 3.91 15.51
N ARG A 40 6.96 2.63 15.72
CA ARG A 40 5.66 2.19 16.23
C ARG A 40 5.44 2.61 17.69
N GLU A 41 6.48 2.53 18.52
CA GLU A 41 6.45 3.05 19.90
C GLU A 41 6.21 4.57 19.91
N ALA A 42 6.66 5.29 18.87
CA ALA A 42 6.38 6.70 18.64
C ALA A 42 5.02 6.97 17.95
N GLY A 43 4.18 5.95 17.74
CA GLY A 43 2.83 6.09 17.17
C GLY A 43 2.77 6.18 15.64
N LEU A 44 3.78 5.63 14.94
CA LEU A 44 3.69 5.41 13.49
C LEU A 44 2.76 4.21 13.22
N GLU A 45 1.71 4.45 12.44
CA GLU A 45 0.76 3.41 12.00
C GLU A 45 0.74 3.37 10.46
N PRO A 46 1.50 2.45 9.83
CA PRO A 46 1.56 2.37 8.38
C PRO A 46 0.23 1.93 7.76
N VAL A 47 -0.06 2.46 6.57
CA VAL A 47 -1.19 2.02 5.74
C VAL A 47 -1.04 0.53 5.40
N ARG A 48 0.19 0.13 5.10
CA ARG A 48 0.54 -1.27 4.82
C ARG A 48 1.94 -1.57 5.34
N LEU A 49 2.10 -2.75 5.92
CA LEU A 49 3.37 -3.28 6.39
C LEU A 49 3.64 -4.63 5.75
N VAL A 50 4.84 -4.80 5.20
CA VAL A 50 5.34 -6.08 4.69
C VAL A 50 6.66 -6.38 5.36
N ASP A 51 6.70 -7.45 6.15
CA ASP A 51 7.88 -7.87 6.90
C ASP A 51 8.70 -8.90 6.09
N TYR A 52 9.94 -8.55 5.76
CA TYR A 52 10.91 -9.43 5.08
C TYR A 52 11.94 -10.02 6.06
N GLY A 53 11.76 -9.84 7.37
CA GLY A 53 12.63 -10.31 8.45
C GLY A 53 13.89 -9.48 8.64
N SER A 54 14.66 -9.25 7.56
CA SER A 54 15.87 -8.40 7.60
C SER A 54 15.57 -6.90 7.47
N PHE A 55 14.41 -6.58 6.91
CA PHE A 55 13.88 -5.23 6.79
C PHE A 55 12.35 -5.32 6.67
N ALA A 56 11.69 -4.19 6.85
CA ALA A 56 10.28 -4.04 6.56
C ALA A 56 10.07 -3.00 5.47
N TRP A 57 9.06 -3.23 4.63
CA TRP A 57 8.50 -2.23 3.73
C TRP A 57 7.22 -1.68 4.31
N LEU A 58 7.13 -0.35 4.33
CA LEU A 58 5.99 0.38 4.85
C LEU A 58 5.43 1.27 3.75
N GLU A 59 4.12 1.20 3.57
CA GLU A 59 3.36 2.24 2.90
C GLU A 59 2.87 3.22 3.97
N LEU A 60 3.25 4.49 3.84
CA LEU A 60 2.94 5.54 4.79
C LEU A 60 2.08 6.61 4.12
N ALA A 61 1.14 7.20 4.86
CA ALA A 61 0.58 8.47 4.44
C ALA A 61 1.68 9.53 4.41
N GLU A 62 1.61 10.49 3.50
CA GLU A 62 2.63 11.53 3.36
C GLU A 62 2.85 12.33 4.66
N GLY A 63 1.80 12.56 5.46
CA GLY A 63 1.91 13.19 6.77
C GLY A 63 2.70 12.38 7.80
N ASP A 64 2.74 11.06 7.66
CA ASP A 64 3.49 10.17 8.55
C ASP A 64 4.98 10.15 8.20
N LEU A 65 5.32 10.38 6.93
CA LEU A 65 6.71 10.58 6.51
C LEU A 65 7.31 11.80 7.22
N LEU A 66 6.58 12.91 7.32
CA LEU A 66 7.04 14.11 8.02
C LEU A 66 7.29 13.84 9.50
N ARG A 67 6.42 13.03 10.14
CA ARG A 67 6.62 12.60 11.54
C ARG A 67 7.86 11.72 11.68
N LEU A 68 8.07 10.80 10.74
CA LEU A 68 9.26 9.93 10.71
C LEU A 68 10.55 10.74 10.55
N GLN A 69 10.54 11.73 9.65
CA GLN A 69 11.65 12.67 9.45
C GLN A 69 11.97 13.47 10.71
N ALA A 70 10.94 14.01 11.37
CA ALA A 70 11.12 14.75 12.62
C ALA A 70 11.66 13.88 13.77
N GLY A 71 11.33 12.58 13.76
CA GLY A 71 11.86 11.60 14.72
C GLY A 71 13.33 11.22 14.49
N GLY A 72 13.92 11.58 13.35
CA GLY A 72 15.32 11.31 13.04
C GLY A 72 15.67 9.83 12.88
N LEU A 73 14.66 8.95 12.74
CA LEU A 73 14.88 7.52 12.57
C LEU A 73 15.40 7.24 11.15
N PRO A 74 16.41 6.35 10.97
CA PRO A 74 16.89 6.01 9.65
C PRO A 74 15.84 5.24 8.84
N TYR A 75 15.60 5.69 7.61
CA TYR A 75 14.73 5.05 6.63
C TYR A 75 15.27 5.28 5.21
N GLU A 76 14.90 4.41 4.27
CA GLU A 76 15.16 4.59 2.83
C GLU A 76 13.83 4.89 2.13
N LEU A 77 13.76 6.01 1.40
CA LEU A 77 12.59 6.34 0.58
C LEU A 77 12.65 5.55 -0.73
N GLN A 78 11.56 4.85 -1.05
CA GLN A 78 11.49 4.02 -2.24
C GLN A 78 10.61 4.69 -3.31
N ALA A 79 11.26 5.30 -4.30
CA ALA A 79 10.60 6.04 -5.37
C ALA A 79 9.83 5.13 -6.34
N ASP A 80 10.39 3.95 -6.65
CA ASP A 80 9.81 2.95 -7.57
C ASP A 80 9.51 1.63 -6.82
N PRO A 81 8.56 1.62 -5.86
CA PRO A 81 8.33 0.46 -4.98
C PRO A 81 7.83 -0.78 -5.73
N TYR A 82 7.28 -0.62 -6.92
CA TYR A 82 6.80 -1.74 -7.74
C TYR A 82 7.78 -2.12 -8.84
N ARG A 83 8.91 -1.42 -9.00
CA ARG A 83 9.90 -1.81 -10.00
C ARG A 83 10.62 -3.06 -9.54
N LEU A 84 10.55 -4.09 -10.35
CA LEU A 84 11.24 -5.35 -10.16
C LEU A 84 12.27 -5.55 -11.27
N ASP A 85 13.51 -5.82 -10.88
CA ASP A 85 14.63 -6.11 -11.79
C ASP A 85 14.98 -7.60 -11.70
N LEU A 86 14.65 -8.38 -12.74
CA LEU A 86 14.89 -9.83 -12.80
C LEU A 86 15.46 -10.25 -14.15
N GLY A 87 16.54 -11.03 -14.14
CA GLY A 87 17.13 -11.58 -15.36
C GLY A 87 17.53 -10.52 -16.40
N GLY A 88 17.93 -9.32 -15.94
CA GLY A 88 18.29 -8.19 -16.81
C GLY A 88 17.10 -7.39 -17.35
N GLN A 89 15.87 -7.65 -16.89
CA GLN A 89 14.66 -6.93 -17.29
C GLN A 89 14.04 -6.20 -16.10
N SER A 90 13.53 -4.99 -16.35
CA SER A 90 12.78 -4.18 -15.36
C SER A 90 11.30 -4.16 -15.72
N PHE A 91 10.41 -4.42 -14.77
CA PHE A 91 8.97 -4.27 -14.96
C PHE A 91 8.22 -3.95 -13.67
N ASP A 92 7.00 -3.41 -13.80
CA ASP A 92 6.07 -3.17 -12.70
C ASP A 92 4.98 -4.26 -12.72
N PRO A 93 5.01 -5.24 -11.80
CA PRO A 93 4.07 -6.36 -11.80
C PRO A 93 2.64 -5.92 -11.51
N VAL A 94 2.42 -4.76 -10.88
CA VAL A 94 1.07 -4.22 -10.62
C VAL A 94 0.47 -3.67 -11.91
N ARG A 95 1.27 -2.99 -12.74
CA ARG A 95 0.79 -2.40 -14.00
C ARG A 95 0.73 -3.40 -15.16
N VAL A 96 1.76 -4.23 -15.34
CA VAL A 96 1.90 -5.07 -16.54
C VAL A 96 1.70 -6.57 -16.27
N GLY A 97 1.46 -6.95 -15.01
CA GLY A 97 1.44 -8.34 -14.55
C GLY A 97 2.83 -8.94 -14.42
N VAL A 98 2.93 -10.11 -13.79
CA VAL A 98 4.20 -10.83 -13.68
C VAL A 98 4.58 -11.41 -15.04
N ARG A 99 5.69 -10.94 -15.62
CA ARG A 99 6.31 -11.55 -16.79
C ARG A 99 7.65 -12.14 -16.41
N LEU A 100 7.72 -13.47 -16.38
CA LEU A 100 8.98 -14.16 -16.12
C LEU A 100 9.88 -14.10 -17.36
N PRO A 101 11.21 -13.96 -17.19
CA PRO A 101 12.15 -14.08 -18.29
C PRO A 101 12.04 -15.42 -19.02
N ALA A 102 12.41 -15.45 -20.30
CA ALA A 102 12.43 -16.69 -21.08
C ALA A 102 13.30 -17.76 -20.39
N GLY A 103 12.77 -18.99 -20.28
CA GLY A 103 13.45 -20.11 -19.63
C GLY A 103 13.18 -20.27 -18.14
N TRP A 104 12.46 -19.33 -17.51
CA TRP A 104 12.01 -19.46 -16.13
C TRP A 104 10.71 -20.24 -16.10
N GLN A 105 10.70 -21.38 -15.40
CA GLN A 105 9.49 -22.14 -15.15
C GLN A 105 8.88 -21.64 -13.84
N PRO A 106 7.57 -21.35 -13.78
CA PRO A 106 6.92 -21.14 -12.50
C PRO A 106 7.16 -22.37 -11.63
N ALA A 107 7.53 -22.18 -10.37
CA ALA A 107 7.66 -23.28 -9.45
C ALA A 107 6.33 -24.05 -9.43
N ALA A 108 6.39 -25.38 -9.52
CA ALA A 108 5.19 -26.20 -9.35
C ALA A 108 4.56 -25.84 -8.00
N GLU A 109 3.32 -25.35 -8.03
CA GLU A 109 2.54 -25.02 -6.86
C GLU A 109 2.46 -26.29 -6.02
N ARG A 110 3.12 -26.30 -4.86
CA ARG A 110 3.07 -27.44 -3.94
C ARG A 110 1.81 -27.23 -3.10
N ASP A 111 0.81 -28.05 -3.38
CA ASP A 111 -0.43 -28.20 -2.59
C ASP A 111 -0.16 -28.43 -1.11
#